data_AF-A0AAV2PL02-F1
#
_entry.id   AF-A0AAV2PL02-F1
#
_cell.length_a   1.000
_cell.length_b   1.000
_cell.length_c   1.000
_cell.angle_alpha   90.00
_cell.angle_beta   90.00
_cell.angle_gamma   90.00
#
_symmetry.space_group_name_H-M   'P 1'
#
loop_
_entity.id
_entity.type
_entity.pdbx_description
1 polymer ?
#
loop_
_entity_poly.entity_id
_entity_poly.type
_entity_poly.pdbx_seq_one_letter_code
_entity_poly.pdbx_strand_id
1 'polypeptide(L)'
;MEQHGLLRFITVVLVLAATAVHLSTAATCYFCTDDPYDADDWPTYDADCGKFDYKGNTDSLSFGGCSIRVYDSGYIDRWATIGNEDGECMYDTDSTACYCTGEYCNTDSFCADCGYPKPTPTTTEATTVTTTFSSTDAPATLKCYQCINCGHIDDDIPVIEGEYLSCVTTMVLESAEVIRGGSNKEHPDGECSQTSATLSCWCSEDLCNGITIEF
;
A
#
# COMPACT_ATOMS: atom_id res chain seq x y z
N MET A 1 42.11 -44.66 7.04
CA MET A 1 40.64 -44.46 7.00
C MET A 1 40.21 -43.08 7.54
N GLU A 2 41.12 -42.13 7.81
CA GLU A 2 40.75 -40.82 8.40
C GLU A 2 40.63 -39.67 7.38
N GLN A 3 41.14 -39.84 6.15
CA GLN A 3 41.26 -38.73 5.19
C GLN A 3 39.92 -38.29 4.55
N HIS A 4 38.90 -39.16 4.55
CA HIS A 4 37.58 -38.86 3.99
C HIS A 4 36.68 -38.01 4.91
N GLY A 5 36.94 -38.01 6.23
CA GLY A 5 36.15 -37.22 7.19
C GLY A 5 36.47 -35.72 7.11
N LEU A 6 37.75 -35.39 6.99
CA LEU A 6 38.23 -34.01 6.94
C LEU A 6 37.71 -33.25 5.69
N LEU A 7 37.71 -33.91 4.53
CA LEU A 7 37.26 -33.28 3.28
C LEU A 7 35.75 -32.95 3.30
N ARG A 8 34.93 -33.82 3.90
CA ARG A 8 33.48 -33.60 4.06
C ARG A 8 33.18 -32.46 5.04
N PHE A 9 33.96 -32.34 6.11
CA PHE A 9 33.79 -31.26 7.08
C PHE A 9 34.11 -29.89 6.46
N ILE A 10 35.17 -29.80 5.64
CA ILE A 10 35.55 -28.57 4.93
C ILE A 10 34.47 -28.15 3.92
N THR A 11 33.85 -29.09 3.21
CA THR A 11 32.80 -28.77 2.23
C THR A 11 31.55 -28.21 2.91
N VAL A 12 31.15 -28.77 4.05
CA VAL A 12 29.98 -28.28 4.83
C VAL A 12 30.24 -26.86 5.37
N VAL A 13 31.44 -26.58 5.89
CA VAL A 13 31.81 -25.24 6.38
C VAL A 13 31.84 -24.21 5.25
N LEU A 14 32.31 -24.57 4.05
CA LEU A 14 32.32 -23.66 2.91
C LEU A 14 30.91 -23.36 2.36
N VAL A 15 30.00 -24.33 2.37
CA VAL A 15 28.60 -24.11 1.98
C VAL A 15 27.87 -23.22 2.99
N LEU A 16 28.12 -23.41 4.30
CA LEU A 16 27.58 -22.55 5.37
C LEU A 16 28.12 -21.12 5.33
N ALA A 17 29.40 -20.94 4.95
CA ALA A 17 29.98 -19.61 4.79
C ALA A 17 29.44 -18.88 3.54
N ALA A 18 29.09 -19.61 2.47
CA ALA A 18 28.52 -19.02 1.26
C ALA A 18 27.07 -18.53 1.44
N THR A 19 26.31 -19.10 2.38
CA THR A 19 24.94 -18.66 2.68
C THR A 19 24.86 -17.47 3.65
N ALA A 20 25.98 -17.09 4.27
CA ALA A 20 26.02 -16.00 5.25
C ALA A 20 26.37 -14.62 4.65
N VAL A 21 26.57 -14.54 3.34
CA VAL A 21 26.87 -13.30 2.64
C VAL A 21 25.59 -12.80 1.95
N HIS A 22 24.56 -12.52 2.74
CA HIS A 22 23.62 -11.47 2.35
C HIS A 22 24.36 -10.15 2.54
N LEU A 23 25.17 -9.78 1.55
CA LEU A 23 25.66 -8.42 1.40
C LEU A 23 24.42 -7.54 1.47
N SER A 24 24.26 -6.80 2.56
CA SER A 24 23.37 -5.65 2.62
C SER A 24 23.93 -4.65 1.60
N THR A 25 23.53 -4.80 0.35
CA THR A 25 23.75 -3.75 -0.65
C THR A 25 22.99 -2.55 -0.11
N ALA A 26 23.73 -1.48 0.19
CA ALA A 26 23.10 -0.21 0.56
C ALA A 26 22.06 0.12 -0.51
N ALA A 27 20.82 0.34 -0.07
CA ALA A 27 19.76 0.69 -1.00
C ALA A 27 19.93 2.16 -1.36
N THR A 28 19.93 2.47 -2.65
CA THR A 28 19.74 3.84 -3.12
C THR A 28 18.27 4.02 -3.45
N CYS A 29 17.61 4.97 -2.82
CA CYS A 29 16.19 5.25 -2.98
C CYS A 29 15.99 6.63 -3.57
N TYR A 30 14.89 6.84 -4.29
CA TYR A 30 14.48 8.20 -4.61
C TYR A 30 14.06 8.95 -3.35
N PHE A 31 14.44 10.23 -3.29
CA PHE A 31 14.18 11.13 -2.17
C PHE A 31 13.63 12.45 -2.68
N CYS A 32 12.30 12.60 -2.65
CA CYS A 32 11.62 13.79 -3.13
C CYS A 32 10.18 13.88 -2.61
N THR A 33 9.59 15.06 -2.80
CA THR A 33 8.15 15.31 -2.75
C THR A 33 7.75 16.15 -3.95
N ASP A 34 6.55 15.97 -4.51
CA ASP A 34 5.96 16.92 -5.48
C ASP A 34 4.91 17.86 -4.84
N ASP A 35 4.81 17.87 -3.50
CA ASP A 35 4.00 18.86 -2.78
C ASP A 35 4.75 20.21 -2.71
N PRO A 36 4.27 21.28 -3.38
CA PRO A 36 4.92 22.58 -3.37
C PRO A 36 4.82 23.30 -2.02
N TYR A 37 3.98 22.85 -1.09
CA TYR A 37 3.81 23.43 0.23
C TYR A 37 4.83 22.90 1.25
N ASP A 38 5.39 21.71 1.00
CA ASP A 38 6.46 21.11 1.84
C ASP A 38 7.88 21.56 1.44
N ALA A 39 7.99 22.39 0.40
CA ALA A 39 9.28 22.87 -0.13
C ALA A 39 10.11 23.70 0.86
N ASP A 40 9.48 24.28 1.88
CA ASP A 40 10.17 25.11 2.88
C ASP A 40 10.74 24.30 4.05
N ASP A 41 10.13 23.16 4.39
CA ASP A 41 10.57 22.30 5.50
C ASP A 41 11.49 21.16 5.04
N TRP A 42 11.42 20.78 3.76
CA TRP A 42 12.26 19.74 3.18
C TRP A 42 12.95 20.22 1.90
N PRO A 43 14.29 20.15 1.77
CA PRO A 43 15.02 20.52 0.54
C PRO A 43 14.82 19.51 -0.61
N THR A 44 13.66 18.85 -0.67
CA THR A 44 13.37 17.67 -1.47
C THR A 44 12.24 17.89 -2.48
N TYR A 45 11.69 19.11 -2.54
CA TYR A 45 10.69 19.42 -3.55
C TYR A 45 11.27 19.24 -4.96
N ASP A 46 10.64 18.36 -5.71
CA ASP A 46 10.87 18.11 -7.12
C ASP A 46 9.50 17.96 -7.78
N ALA A 47 9.15 18.91 -8.66
CA ALA A 47 7.88 18.89 -9.39
C ALA A 47 7.68 17.62 -10.24
N ASP A 48 8.77 16.87 -10.50
CA ASP A 48 8.74 15.62 -11.23
C ASP A 48 8.64 14.39 -10.31
N CYS A 49 8.61 14.53 -8.97
CA CYS A 49 8.62 13.40 -8.03
C CYS A 49 7.48 12.41 -8.27
N GLY A 50 6.28 12.91 -8.61
CA GLY A 50 5.11 12.11 -8.93
C GLY A 50 5.13 11.46 -10.32
N LYS A 51 6.19 11.64 -11.13
CA LYS A 51 6.31 10.92 -12.40
C LYS A 51 6.52 9.43 -12.14
N PHE A 52 5.84 8.62 -12.95
CA PHE A 52 5.94 7.17 -12.88
C PHE A 52 7.39 6.70 -13.07
N ASP A 53 8.05 7.24 -14.08
CA ASP A 53 9.43 6.95 -14.47
C ASP A 53 10.45 7.90 -13.81
N TYR A 54 10.15 8.39 -12.60
CA TYR A 54 11.02 9.34 -11.89
C TYR A 54 12.47 8.83 -11.77
N LYS A 55 13.44 9.66 -12.18
CA LYS A 55 14.90 9.40 -12.12
C LYS A 55 15.69 10.55 -11.47
N GLY A 56 15.03 11.36 -10.63
CA GLY A 56 15.60 12.56 -10.04
C GLY A 56 16.45 12.28 -8.80
N ASN A 57 16.20 13.06 -7.74
CA ASN A 57 16.97 13.04 -6.50
C ASN A 57 16.98 11.67 -5.83
N THR A 58 18.16 11.26 -5.37
CA THR A 58 18.42 9.96 -4.73
C THR A 58 19.14 10.13 -3.41
N ASP A 59 18.86 9.25 -2.46
CA ASP A 59 19.61 9.12 -1.21
C ASP A 59 20.09 7.67 -1.02
N SER A 60 21.31 7.51 -0.50
CA SER A 60 21.93 6.22 -0.26
C SER A 60 21.91 5.91 1.24
N LEU A 61 21.05 4.97 1.65
CA LEU A 61 21.00 4.50 3.03
C LEU A 61 21.51 3.07 3.16
N SER A 62 22.29 2.84 4.22
CA SER A 62 22.93 1.55 4.46
C SER A 62 21.99 0.46 4.97
N PHE A 63 20.75 0.77 5.38
CA PHE A 63 20.00 -0.14 6.27
C PHE A 63 18.49 -0.26 6.07
N GLY A 64 17.90 0.20 4.99
CA GLY A 64 16.48 -0.05 4.83
C GLY A 64 15.93 0.38 3.48
N GLY A 65 14.86 -0.30 3.09
CA GLY A 65 14.29 -0.22 1.76
C GLY A 65 13.79 1.16 1.36
N CYS A 66 13.15 1.22 0.21
CA CYS A 66 12.54 2.43 -0.29
C CYS A 66 11.06 2.44 0.00
N SER A 67 10.51 3.64 0.11
CA SER A 67 9.08 3.88 0.18
C SER A 67 8.64 4.86 -0.88
N ILE A 68 7.38 4.70 -1.26
CA ILE A 68 6.60 5.72 -1.91
C ILE A 68 5.30 5.88 -1.13
N ARG A 69 4.89 7.11 -0.89
CA ARG A 69 3.57 7.46 -0.36
C ARG A 69 2.84 8.27 -1.39
N VAL A 70 1.58 7.93 -1.58
CA VAL A 70 0.67 8.65 -2.44
C VAL A 70 -0.43 9.22 -1.55
N TYR A 71 -0.54 10.54 -1.52
CA TYR A 71 -1.59 11.25 -0.78
C TYR A 71 -2.86 11.35 -1.61
N ASP A 72 -4.01 11.47 -0.94
CA ASP A 72 -5.31 11.66 -1.58
C ASP A 72 -5.42 12.97 -2.36
N SER A 73 -4.58 13.94 -2.03
CA SER A 73 -4.37 15.16 -2.81
C SER A 73 -3.75 14.91 -4.19
N GLY A 74 -3.18 13.72 -4.40
CA GLY A 74 -2.43 13.32 -5.59
C GLY A 74 -0.93 13.55 -5.47
N TYR A 75 -0.45 14.14 -4.36
CA TYR A 75 0.98 14.32 -4.12
C TYR A 75 1.67 12.99 -3.81
N ILE A 76 2.96 12.93 -4.11
CA ILE A 76 3.80 11.75 -3.99
C ILE A 76 5.08 12.11 -3.25
N ASP A 77 5.34 11.36 -2.18
CA ASP A 77 6.60 11.37 -1.48
C ASP A 77 7.38 10.09 -1.78
N ARG A 78 8.69 10.22 -1.93
CA ARG A 78 9.63 9.11 -2.06
C ARG A 78 10.72 9.30 -1.03
N TRP A 79 11.03 8.25 -0.26
CA TRP A 79 12.12 8.30 0.70
C TRP A 79 12.68 6.91 0.99
N ALA A 80 13.78 6.88 1.75
CA ALA A 80 14.35 5.65 2.28
C ALA A 80 13.83 5.41 3.71
N THR A 81 13.40 4.19 4.00
CA THR A 81 12.79 3.79 5.28
C THR A 81 13.61 2.67 5.94
N ILE A 82 13.41 2.41 7.23
CA ILE A 82 14.03 1.28 7.94
C ILE A 82 12.94 0.48 8.64
N GLY A 83 12.96 -0.84 8.48
CA GLY A 83 12.17 -1.76 9.31
C GLY A 83 10.88 -2.28 8.67
N ASN A 84 10.58 -1.92 7.43
CA ASN A 84 9.42 -2.45 6.70
C ASN A 84 9.84 -3.58 5.75
N GLU A 85 8.95 -4.56 5.56
CA GLU A 85 9.18 -5.69 4.67
C GLU A 85 8.93 -5.33 3.20
N ASP A 86 9.53 -6.11 2.29
CA ASP A 86 9.32 -5.95 0.85
C ASP A 86 7.85 -6.22 0.48
N GLY A 87 7.20 -5.28 -0.20
CA GLY A 87 5.79 -5.35 -0.57
C GLY A 87 4.82 -4.98 0.56
N GLU A 88 5.31 -4.50 1.71
CA GLU A 88 4.45 -4.03 2.78
C GLU A 88 3.69 -2.77 2.38
N CYS A 89 2.43 -2.68 2.81
CA CYS A 89 1.54 -1.56 2.56
C CYS A 89 1.08 -0.95 3.89
N MET A 90 1.25 0.36 4.04
CA MET A 90 0.68 1.15 5.13
C MET A 90 -0.40 2.08 4.59
N TYR A 91 -1.53 2.12 5.28
CA TYR A 91 -2.67 2.95 4.93
C TYR A 91 -2.87 3.95 6.06
N ASP A 92 -2.65 5.23 5.76
CA ASP A 92 -2.93 6.36 6.64
C ASP A 92 -4.28 7.00 6.21
N THR A 93 -4.74 8.02 6.96
CA THR A 93 -6.05 8.66 6.72
C THR A 93 -6.15 9.37 5.38
N ASP A 94 -5.04 9.90 4.88
CA ASP A 94 -4.95 10.75 3.70
C ASP A 94 -3.89 10.27 2.70
N SER A 95 -3.34 9.07 2.92
CA SER A 95 -2.28 8.55 2.09
C SER A 95 -2.11 7.03 2.17
N THR A 96 -1.50 6.46 1.14
CA THR A 96 -1.06 5.08 1.13
C THR A 96 0.43 5.05 0.88
N ALA A 97 1.17 4.41 1.77
CA ALA A 97 2.59 4.13 1.62
C ALA A 97 2.81 2.66 1.27
N CYS A 98 3.75 2.41 0.37
CA CYS A 98 4.22 1.07 0.07
C CYS A 98 5.74 1.00 0.17
N TYR A 99 6.21 -0.16 0.61
CA TYR A 99 7.60 -0.43 0.93
C TYR A 99 8.16 -1.50 0.03
N CYS A 100 9.40 -1.32 -0.36
CA CYS A 100 10.09 -2.28 -1.20
C CYS A 100 11.57 -2.32 -0.84
N THR A 101 12.22 -3.42 -1.18
CA THR A 101 13.65 -3.64 -1.00
C THR A 101 14.36 -3.62 -2.35
N GLY A 102 15.57 -3.05 -2.39
CA GLY A 102 16.38 -2.94 -3.61
C GLY A 102 16.66 -1.50 -4.01
N GLU A 103 17.59 -1.35 -4.96
CA GLU A 103 17.92 -0.04 -5.51
C GLU A 103 16.77 0.48 -6.38
N TYR A 104 16.30 1.70 -6.08
CA TYR A 104 15.26 2.41 -6.83
C TYR A 104 13.96 1.61 -6.96
N CYS A 105 13.64 0.72 -6.02
CA CYS A 105 12.47 -0.16 -6.14
C CYS A 105 11.14 0.62 -6.09
N ASN A 106 11.17 1.89 -5.67
CA ASN A 106 10.02 2.78 -5.78
C ASN A 106 9.84 3.37 -7.20
N THR A 107 10.71 3.10 -8.19
CA THR A 107 10.47 3.49 -9.60
C THR A 107 9.22 2.80 -10.15
N ASP A 108 8.55 3.43 -11.12
CA ASP A 108 7.56 2.79 -11.99
C ASP A 108 6.42 2.15 -11.17
N SER A 109 6.13 2.76 -10.01
CA SER A 109 5.10 2.31 -9.09
C SER A 109 4.41 3.51 -8.46
N PHE A 110 3.11 3.37 -8.25
CA PHE A 110 2.25 4.24 -7.45
C PHE A 110 1.54 3.40 -6.38
N CYS A 111 2.28 2.47 -5.75
CA CYS A 111 1.70 1.48 -4.84
C CYS A 111 0.58 0.64 -5.46
N ALA A 112 0.76 0.23 -6.72
CA ALA A 112 -0.23 -0.58 -7.43
C ALA A 112 -0.53 -1.91 -6.71
N ASP A 113 0.50 -2.51 -6.09
CA ASP A 113 0.37 -3.75 -5.30
C ASP A 113 -0.43 -3.54 -4.01
N CYS A 114 -0.50 -2.31 -3.51
CA CYS A 114 -1.32 -1.94 -2.35
C CYS A 114 -2.74 -1.52 -2.75
N GLY A 115 -3.12 -1.71 -4.02
CA GLY A 115 -4.45 -1.38 -4.50
C GLY A 115 -4.77 0.12 -4.40
N TYR A 116 -3.75 0.99 -4.32
CA TYR A 116 -4.01 2.43 -4.38
C TYR A 116 -4.70 2.73 -5.70
N PRO A 117 -5.89 3.37 -5.69
CA PRO A 117 -6.62 3.66 -6.91
C PRO A 117 -5.74 4.57 -7.74
N LYS A 118 -5.17 3.99 -8.80
CA LYS A 118 -4.33 4.67 -9.78
C LYS A 118 -4.94 6.05 -10.06
N PRO A 119 -4.29 7.18 -9.69
CA PRO A 119 -4.59 8.41 -10.38
C PRO A 119 -4.21 8.09 -11.82
N THR A 120 -5.24 7.86 -12.64
CA THR A 120 -5.04 7.68 -14.07
C THR A 120 -4.29 8.93 -14.49
N PRO A 121 -3.07 8.85 -15.06
CA PRO A 121 -2.34 10.03 -15.45
C PRO A 121 -3.28 10.84 -16.34
N THR A 122 -3.69 12.01 -15.84
CA THR A 122 -4.61 12.91 -16.54
C THR A 122 -3.88 13.45 -17.75
N THR A 123 -3.83 12.65 -18.81
CA THR A 123 -3.72 13.19 -20.15
C THR A 123 -5.10 13.73 -20.47
N THR A 124 -5.23 15.05 -20.37
CA THR A 124 -6.40 15.79 -20.83
C THR A 124 -6.72 15.43 -22.27
N GLU A 125 -7.68 14.53 -22.48
CA GLU A 125 -8.50 14.52 -23.69
C GLU A 125 -9.90 13.98 -23.36
N ALA A 126 -10.90 14.84 -23.61
CA ALA A 126 -12.29 14.58 -23.29
C ALA A 126 -12.86 13.44 -24.15
N THR A 127 -13.51 12.43 -23.55
CA THR A 127 -14.46 11.56 -24.25
C THR A 127 -15.49 10.96 -23.29
N THR A 128 -16.75 11.08 -23.69
CA THR A 128 -17.99 10.73 -22.99
C THR A 128 -18.17 9.22 -22.75
N VAL A 129 -18.68 8.87 -21.57
CA VAL A 129 -19.05 7.53 -21.09
C VAL A 129 -20.28 6.98 -21.83
N THR A 130 -20.33 5.66 -22.10
CA THR A 130 -21.45 4.74 -21.81
C THR A 130 -21.09 3.32 -22.23
N THR A 131 -21.00 2.37 -21.30
CA THR A 131 -21.15 0.94 -21.63
C THR A 131 -21.78 0.15 -20.49
N THR A 132 -22.99 -0.34 -20.72
CA THR A 132 -23.66 -1.44 -19.97
C THR A 132 -23.08 -2.79 -20.34
N PHE A 133 -22.82 -3.68 -19.38
CA PHE A 133 -22.73 -5.12 -19.64
C PHE A 133 -23.26 -5.98 -18.48
N SER A 134 -23.75 -7.15 -18.88
CA SER A 134 -24.43 -8.20 -18.12
C SER A 134 -23.77 -9.53 -18.48
N SER A 135 -23.33 -10.35 -17.50
CA SER A 135 -23.11 -11.82 -17.61
C SER A 135 -22.57 -12.40 -16.29
N THR A 136 -23.24 -13.35 -15.64
CA THR A 136 -23.12 -14.84 -15.73
C THR A 136 -21.93 -15.44 -14.95
N ASP A 137 -22.23 -15.97 -13.76
CA ASP A 137 -21.60 -17.07 -13.00
C ASP A 137 -20.06 -17.18 -12.94
N ALA A 138 -19.42 -16.13 -12.43
CA ALA A 138 -18.16 -16.23 -11.68
C ALA A 138 -18.47 -16.43 -10.18
N PRO A 139 -17.57 -17.03 -9.36
CA PRO A 139 -17.74 -16.97 -7.90
C PRO A 139 -17.93 -15.50 -7.52
N ALA A 140 -19.06 -15.18 -6.89
CA ALA A 140 -19.45 -13.81 -6.61
C ALA A 140 -18.32 -13.13 -5.82
N THR A 141 -17.63 -12.19 -6.47
CA THR A 141 -16.63 -11.35 -5.84
C THR A 141 -17.35 -10.47 -4.83
N LEU A 142 -16.88 -10.47 -3.58
CA LEU A 142 -17.46 -9.70 -2.50
C LEU A 142 -17.50 -8.21 -2.88
N LYS A 143 -18.66 -7.59 -2.66
CA LYS A 143 -18.88 -6.16 -2.91
C LYS A 143 -18.81 -5.38 -1.62
N CYS A 144 -18.00 -4.34 -1.57
CA CYS A 144 -17.85 -3.49 -0.39
C CYS A 144 -18.07 -2.01 -0.74
N TYR A 145 -18.61 -1.23 0.20
CA TYR A 145 -18.61 0.23 0.04
C TYR A 145 -17.19 0.76 0.17
N GLN A 146 -16.82 1.71 -0.69
CA GLN A 146 -15.56 2.45 -0.63
C GLN A 146 -15.83 3.93 -0.48
N CYS A 147 -15.47 4.49 0.68
CA CYS A 147 -15.56 5.91 0.92
C CYS A 147 -14.77 6.32 2.16
N ILE A 148 -14.46 7.62 2.21
CA ILE A 148 -13.80 8.29 3.33
C ILE A 148 -14.78 9.33 3.85
N ASN A 149 -14.83 9.49 5.18
CA ASN A 149 -15.76 10.38 5.88
C ASN A 149 -17.25 10.15 5.52
N CYS A 150 -17.64 8.88 5.37
CA CYS A 150 -18.99 8.47 4.99
C CYS A 150 -19.72 7.76 6.14
N GLY A 151 -20.14 8.55 7.13
CA GLY A 151 -20.90 8.05 8.28
C GLY A 151 -22.23 7.40 7.90
N HIS A 152 -22.83 7.85 6.78
CA HIS A 152 -24.05 7.29 6.21
C HIS A 152 -23.77 6.69 4.82
N ILE A 153 -24.44 5.60 4.50
CA ILE A 153 -24.45 5.02 3.16
C ILE A 153 -25.68 5.52 2.41
N ASP A 154 -25.47 6.15 1.27
CA ASP A 154 -26.51 6.47 0.29
C ASP A 154 -26.23 5.81 -1.07
N ASP A 155 -27.13 6.03 -2.03
CA ASP A 155 -27.05 5.46 -3.38
C ASP A 155 -25.86 5.99 -4.20
N ASP A 156 -25.19 7.06 -3.74
CA ASP A 156 -24.06 7.69 -4.45
C ASP A 156 -22.70 7.15 -3.99
N ILE A 157 -22.66 6.32 -2.93
CA ILE A 157 -21.41 5.77 -2.42
C ILE A 157 -20.82 4.74 -3.40
N PRO A 158 -19.56 4.91 -3.83
CA PRO A 158 -18.89 3.95 -4.68
C PRO A 158 -18.86 2.54 -4.07
N VAL A 159 -19.14 1.55 -4.91
CA VAL A 159 -18.99 0.13 -4.57
C VAL A 159 -17.75 -0.41 -5.27
N ILE A 160 -16.88 -1.06 -4.50
CA ILE A 160 -15.74 -1.81 -5.02
C ILE A 160 -16.07 -3.29 -5.09
N GLU A 161 -15.56 -3.93 -6.13
CA GLU A 161 -15.64 -5.37 -6.38
C GLU A 161 -14.21 -5.88 -6.61
N GLY A 162 -13.83 -7.02 -6.02
CA GLY A 162 -12.48 -7.55 -6.13
C GLY A 162 -12.28 -8.89 -5.43
N GLU A 163 -11.03 -9.34 -5.31
CA GLU A 163 -10.64 -10.54 -4.55
C GLU A 163 -10.62 -10.29 -3.02
N TYR A 164 -11.55 -9.48 -2.53
CA TYR A 164 -11.72 -9.23 -1.11
C TYR A 164 -12.38 -10.43 -0.42
N LEU A 165 -11.91 -10.74 0.77
CA LEU A 165 -12.42 -11.82 1.62
C LEU A 165 -13.32 -11.30 2.75
N SER A 166 -13.30 -10.00 3.04
CA SER A 166 -14.21 -9.32 3.96
C SER A 166 -14.32 -7.83 3.64
N CYS A 167 -15.44 -7.20 3.97
CA CYS A 167 -15.58 -5.74 3.97
C CYS A 167 -15.16 -5.19 5.32
N VAL A 168 -14.63 -3.96 5.35
CA VAL A 168 -14.18 -3.28 6.57
C VAL A 168 -14.85 -1.91 6.71
N THR A 169 -15.20 -1.55 7.94
CA THR A 169 -15.48 -0.16 8.35
C THR A 169 -14.55 0.21 9.48
N THR A 170 -13.79 1.28 9.28
CA THR A 170 -12.86 1.84 10.27
C THR A 170 -13.36 3.20 10.71
N MET A 171 -13.52 3.37 12.02
CA MET A 171 -13.76 4.65 12.65
C MET A 171 -12.46 5.20 13.23
N VAL A 172 -12.14 6.45 12.93
CA VAL A 172 -11.05 7.20 13.60
C VAL A 172 -11.61 7.84 14.86
N LEU A 173 -11.10 7.44 16.03
CA LEU A 173 -11.68 7.78 17.33
C LEU A 173 -11.54 9.27 17.70
N GLU A 174 -10.52 9.96 17.16
CA GLU A 174 -10.29 11.37 17.45
C GLU A 174 -11.12 12.32 16.58
N SER A 175 -11.38 11.94 15.32
CA SER A 175 -12.08 12.78 14.35
C SER A 175 -13.53 12.36 14.09
N ALA A 176 -13.95 11.20 14.60
CA ALA A 176 -15.23 10.56 14.26
C ALA A 176 -15.38 10.26 12.74
N GLU A 177 -14.26 10.21 12.02
CA GLU A 177 -14.25 9.90 10.60
C GLU A 177 -14.51 8.41 10.36
N VAL A 178 -15.30 8.09 9.33
CA VAL A 178 -15.66 6.71 8.95
C VAL A 178 -15.08 6.41 7.57
N ILE A 179 -14.23 5.38 7.50
CA ILE A 179 -13.60 4.87 6.30
C ILE A 179 -14.17 3.48 6.01
N ARG A 180 -14.54 3.21 4.76
CA ARG A 180 -15.12 1.94 4.32
C ARG A 180 -14.31 1.38 3.16
N GLY A 181 -14.11 0.06 3.14
CA GLY A 181 -13.36 -0.61 2.08
C GLY A 181 -13.45 -2.14 2.13
N GLY A 182 -12.54 -2.79 1.42
CA GLY A 182 -12.40 -4.25 1.37
C GLY A 182 -11.06 -4.72 1.96
N SER A 183 -11.03 -5.93 2.49
CA SER A 183 -9.86 -6.59 3.06
C SER A 183 -9.58 -7.90 2.31
N ASN A 184 -8.31 -8.13 1.96
CA ASN A 184 -7.85 -9.39 1.37
C ASN A 184 -7.62 -10.49 2.42
N LYS A 185 -7.97 -10.23 3.69
CA LYS A 185 -7.95 -11.20 4.78
C LYS A 185 -9.37 -11.61 5.15
N GLU A 186 -9.53 -12.90 5.44
CA GLU A 186 -10.79 -13.43 5.94
C GLU A 186 -10.97 -13.02 7.41
N HIS A 187 -12.10 -12.40 7.70
CA HIS A 187 -12.52 -12.01 9.05
C HIS A 187 -13.95 -12.51 9.28
N PRO A 188 -14.27 -13.08 10.45
CA PRO A 188 -15.64 -13.47 10.78
C PRO A 188 -16.57 -12.27 10.81
N ASP A 189 -17.83 -12.51 10.45
CA ASP A 189 -18.86 -11.48 10.49
C ASP A 189 -19.02 -10.89 11.91
N GLY A 190 -18.91 -9.56 12.01
CA GLY A 190 -19.00 -8.81 13.27
C GLY A 190 -17.71 -8.81 14.10
N GLU A 191 -16.59 -9.34 13.59
CA GLU A 191 -15.29 -9.14 14.24
C GLU A 191 -14.94 -7.65 14.27
N CYS A 192 -14.41 -7.16 15.40
CA CYS A 192 -13.90 -5.81 15.53
C CYS A 192 -12.53 -5.81 16.25
N SER A 193 -11.66 -4.89 15.86
CA SER A 193 -10.35 -4.62 16.46
C SER A 193 -10.21 -3.13 16.73
N GLN A 194 -9.77 -2.81 17.94
CA GLN A 194 -9.57 -1.43 18.38
C GLN A 194 -8.10 -1.16 18.67
N THR A 195 -7.60 -0.05 18.16
CA THR A 195 -6.31 0.54 18.53
C THR A 195 -6.54 1.81 19.37
N SER A 196 -5.47 2.53 19.73
CA SER A 196 -5.61 3.83 20.38
C SER A 196 -6.22 4.90 19.47
N ALA A 197 -6.12 4.74 18.14
CA ALA A 197 -6.55 5.74 17.17
C ALA A 197 -7.81 5.32 16.40
N THR A 198 -8.08 4.02 16.28
CA THR A 198 -9.12 3.50 15.39
C THR A 198 -9.92 2.33 15.97
N LEU A 199 -11.14 2.16 15.48
CA LEU A 199 -11.97 0.96 15.65
C LEU A 199 -12.34 0.43 14.27
N SER A 200 -11.83 -0.74 13.90
CA SER A 200 -12.15 -1.41 12.64
C SER A 200 -13.07 -2.61 12.90
N CYS A 201 -14.14 -2.73 12.14
CA CYS A 201 -15.05 -3.88 12.17
C CYS A 201 -15.18 -4.47 10.78
N TRP A 202 -15.30 -5.79 10.71
CA TRP A 202 -15.37 -6.57 9.47
C TRP A 202 -16.67 -7.32 9.33
N CYS A 203 -17.03 -7.61 8.09
CA CYS A 203 -18.16 -8.44 7.74
C CYS A 203 -17.91 -9.19 6.42
N SER A 204 -18.56 -10.33 6.24
CA SER A 204 -18.25 -11.28 5.13
C SER A 204 -19.35 -11.35 4.07
N GLU A 205 -20.35 -10.48 4.14
CA GLU A 205 -21.47 -10.41 3.18
C GLU A 205 -21.35 -9.19 2.25
N ASP A 206 -22.04 -9.20 1.12
CA ASP A 206 -22.03 -8.05 0.20
C ASP A 206 -22.64 -6.82 0.90
N LEU A 207 -21.93 -5.69 0.86
CA LEU A 207 -22.43 -4.38 1.32
C LEU A 207 -22.85 -4.35 2.80
N CYS A 208 -22.42 -5.33 3.60
CA CYS A 208 -22.80 -5.50 5.01
C CYS A 208 -22.26 -4.43 5.94
N ASN A 209 -21.23 -3.71 5.50
CA ASN A 209 -20.59 -2.73 6.34
C ASN A 209 -21.46 -1.47 6.49
N GLY A 210 -22.58 -1.33 5.77
CA GLY A 210 -23.48 -0.16 5.75
C GLY A 210 -24.29 0.16 7.01
N ILE A 211 -23.87 -0.30 8.18
CA ILE A 211 -24.45 0.14 9.45
C ILE A 211 -24.24 1.66 9.57
N THR A 212 -25.32 2.40 9.84
CA THR A 212 -25.22 3.83 10.17
C THR A 212 -24.53 3.93 11.52
N ILE A 213 -23.44 4.68 11.56
CA ILE A 213 -22.73 4.94 12.80
C ILE A 213 -23.22 6.29 13.33
N GLU A 214 -24.04 6.25 14.37
CA GLU A 214 -24.50 7.44 15.09
C GLU A 214 -23.53 7.76 16.23
N PHE A 215 -23.18 9.04 16.40
CA PHE A 215 -22.32 9.57 17.45
C PHE A 215 -23.14 10.27 18.54
#